data_AF-A0A5E4F8P4-F1
#
_entry.id   AF-A0A5E4F8P4-F1
#
_cell.length_a   1.000
_cell.length_b   1.000
_cell.length_c   1.000
_cell.angle_alpha   90.00
_cell.angle_beta   90.00
_cell.angle_gamma   90.00
#
_symmetry.space_group_name_H-M   'P 1'
#
loop_
_entity.id
_entity.type
_entity.pdbx_description
1 polymer ?
#
loop_
_entity_poly.entity_id
_entity_poly.type
_entity_poly.pdbx_seq_one_letter_code
_entity_poly.pdbx_strand_id
1 'polypeptide(L)'
;MPDHILDDIWKDVQDNTDVPDAYRPHCLKIVGNRWRDWKCRLKKEWYDKYETNEERLAITPPQVPTDQWKILVKYWGLPNVKNQFNQYLEEREEYEQDKDYREEVFTKVMGPDGHGRVRMYGTGITPSQVFGQSSRVPDIDENNIREELERQYQSQIDDLKSHYESKLGDLQSKYEDLSSQIHVMKAHVGFQANPTESGSEQMHQACTNEDLV
;
A
#
# COMPACT_ATOMS: atom_id res chain seq x y z
N MET A 1 5.13 -16.89 1.04
CA MET A 1 6.49 -16.37 0.82
C MET A 1 7.27 -16.68 2.09
N PRO A 2 8.57 -16.99 2.06
CA PRO A 2 9.32 -17.16 3.31
C PRO A 2 9.25 -15.90 4.17
N ASP A 3 9.07 -16.05 5.49
CA ASP A 3 8.82 -14.92 6.40
C ASP A 3 9.97 -13.89 6.43
N HIS A 4 11.22 -14.34 6.35
CA HIS A 4 12.36 -13.42 6.25
C HIS A 4 12.29 -12.50 5.03
N ILE A 5 11.71 -12.96 3.91
CA ILE A 5 11.54 -12.11 2.72
C ILE A 5 10.39 -11.11 2.94
N LEU A 6 9.37 -11.44 3.74
CA LEU A 6 8.31 -10.49 4.10
C LEU A 6 8.87 -9.37 4.99
N ASP A 7 9.75 -9.72 5.92
CA ASP A 7 10.43 -8.77 6.80
C ASP A 7 11.42 -7.89 6.04
N ASP A 8 12.20 -8.46 5.11
CA ASP A 8 13.11 -7.71 4.26
C ASP A 8 12.36 -6.73 3.34
N ILE A 9 11.24 -7.15 2.74
CA ILE A 9 10.39 -6.26 1.92
C ILE A 9 9.76 -5.16 2.77
N TRP A 10 9.29 -5.48 3.97
CA TRP A 10 8.72 -4.45 4.86
C TRP A 10 9.78 -3.44 5.28
N LYS A 11 10.99 -3.90 5.58
CA LYS A 11 12.12 -3.03 5.91
C LYS A 11 12.49 -2.11 4.74
N ASP A 12 12.53 -2.64 3.52
CA ASP A 12 12.77 -1.82 2.32
C ASP A 12 11.67 -0.78 2.10
N VAL A 13 10.40 -1.10 2.37
CA VAL A 13 9.30 -0.12 2.33
C VAL A 13 9.50 0.98 3.38
N GLN A 14 9.89 0.62 4.61
CA GLN A 14 10.17 1.60 5.67
C GLN A 14 11.39 2.48 5.35
N ASP A 15 12.44 1.92 4.76
CA ASP A 15 13.67 2.65 4.42
C ASP A 15 13.45 3.65 3.26
N ASN A 16 12.47 3.40 2.39
CA ASN A 16 12.18 4.23 1.21
C ASN A 16 10.93 5.13 1.34
N THR A 17 10.11 4.98 2.39
CA THR A 17 8.85 5.72 2.55
C THR A 17 8.57 6.07 4.01
N ASP A 18 7.91 7.21 4.26
CA ASP A 18 7.44 7.61 5.60
C ASP A 18 6.12 6.91 6.00
N VAL A 19 5.95 5.65 5.60
CA VAL A 19 4.71 4.90 5.79
C VAL A 19 4.57 4.46 7.25
N PRO A 20 3.41 4.71 7.90
CA PRO A 20 3.15 4.23 9.26
C PRO A 20 3.12 2.71 9.36
N ASP A 21 3.55 2.17 10.50
CA ASP A 21 3.52 0.72 10.80
C ASP A 21 2.13 0.09 10.68
N ALA A 22 1.08 0.88 10.87
CA ALA A 22 -0.31 0.46 10.66
C ALA A 22 -0.59 -0.01 9.22
N TYR A 23 0.22 0.41 8.25
CA TYR A 23 0.08 0.03 6.85
C TYR A 23 0.79 -1.29 6.50
N ARG A 24 1.67 -1.80 7.38
CA ARG A 24 2.39 -3.08 7.20
C ARG A 24 1.47 -4.21 6.74
N PRO A 25 0.31 -4.44 7.38
CA PRO A 25 -0.54 -5.55 6.99
C PRO A 25 -1.09 -5.41 5.55
N HIS A 26 -1.39 -4.18 5.12
CA HIS A 26 -1.85 -3.89 3.76
C HIS A 26 -0.72 -4.06 2.73
N CYS A 27 0.49 -3.58 3.02
CA CYS A 27 1.67 -3.86 2.19
C CYS A 27 1.90 -5.36 2.00
N LEU A 28 1.87 -6.13 3.09
CA LEU A 28 2.09 -7.57 3.02
C LEU A 28 0.97 -8.29 2.24
N LYS A 29 -0.28 -7.80 2.30
CA LYS A 29 -1.40 -8.28 1.47
C LYS A 29 -1.12 -8.06 -0.02
N ILE A 30 -0.67 -6.87 -0.42
CA ILE A 30 -0.32 -6.55 -1.82
C ILE A 30 0.83 -7.44 -2.30
N VAL A 31 1.89 -7.56 -1.50
CA VAL A 31 3.06 -8.40 -1.83
C VAL A 31 2.66 -9.87 -1.95
N GLY A 32 1.77 -10.36 -1.07
CA GLY A 32 1.19 -11.69 -1.15
C GLY A 32 0.41 -11.92 -2.45
N ASN A 33 -0.40 -10.96 -2.88
CA ASN A 33 -1.11 -11.01 -4.17
C ASN A 33 -0.12 -11.05 -5.35
N ARG A 34 0.92 -10.22 -5.34
CA ARG A 34 1.91 -10.19 -6.42
C ARG A 34 2.72 -11.49 -6.51
N TRP A 35 3.05 -12.08 -5.36
CA TRP A 35 3.66 -13.41 -5.27
C TRP A 35 2.75 -14.51 -5.82
N ARG A 36 1.42 -14.40 -5.64
CA ARG A 36 0.43 -15.30 -6.24
C ARG A 36 0.46 -15.25 -7.76
N ASP A 37 0.34 -14.05 -8.33
CA ASP A 37 0.33 -13.84 -9.77
C ASP A 37 1.61 -14.34 -10.42
N TRP A 38 2.73 -14.11 -9.76
CA TRP A 38 4.03 -14.59 -10.20
C TRP A 38 4.10 -16.12 -10.22
N LYS A 39 3.66 -16.81 -9.16
CA LYS A 39 3.63 -18.29 -9.13
C LYS A 39 2.67 -18.87 -10.17
N CYS A 40 1.53 -18.24 -10.43
CA CYS A 40 0.59 -18.66 -11.47
C CYS A 40 1.25 -18.58 -12.86
N ARG A 41 1.89 -17.45 -13.18
CA ARG A 41 2.66 -17.27 -14.41
C ARG A 41 3.81 -18.28 -14.51
N LEU A 42 4.54 -18.48 -13.42
CA LEU A 42 5.63 -19.45 -13.35
C LEU A 42 5.16 -20.87 -13.67
N LYS A 43 4.02 -21.31 -13.09
CA LYS A 43 3.44 -22.62 -13.38
C LYS A 43 3.06 -22.76 -14.85
N LYS A 44 2.36 -21.75 -15.41
CA LYS A 44 1.95 -21.76 -16.83
C LYS A 44 3.15 -21.79 -17.78
N GLU A 45 4.19 -21.01 -17.50
CA GLU A 45 5.35 -20.88 -18.39
C GLU A 45 6.33 -22.03 -18.30
N TRP A 46 6.47 -22.67 -17.14
CA TRP A 46 7.58 -23.61 -16.85
C TRP A 46 7.14 -24.97 -16.34
N TYR A 47 5.93 -25.12 -15.77
CA TYR A 47 5.46 -26.40 -15.24
C TYR A 47 4.52 -27.11 -16.21
N ASP A 48 3.52 -26.39 -16.74
CA ASP A 48 2.46 -26.96 -17.60
C ASP A 48 2.99 -27.36 -19.00
N LYS A 49 4.13 -26.82 -19.44
CA LYS A 49 4.74 -27.12 -20.76
C LYS A 49 5.38 -28.51 -20.87
N TYR A 50 5.70 -29.14 -19.76
CA TYR A 50 6.41 -30.42 -19.73
C TYR A 50 5.53 -31.46 -19.06
N GLU A 51 5.60 -32.72 -19.48
CA GLU A 51 4.76 -33.79 -18.92
C GLU A 51 5.41 -34.46 -17.72
N THR A 52 6.74 -34.60 -17.73
CA THR A 52 7.48 -35.38 -16.75
C THR A 52 8.18 -34.51 -15.71
N ASN A 53 8.19 -34.95 -14.45
CA ASN A 53 8.89 -34.24 -13.38
C ASN A 53 10.41 -34.16 -13.60
N GLU A 54 11.00 -35.15 -14.27
CA GLU A 54 12.45 -35.18 -14.57
C GLU A 54 12.84 -34.05 -15.53
N GLU A 55 12.02 -33.80 -16.56
CA GLU A 55 12.20 -32.70 -17.52
C GLU A 55 12.01 -31.34 -16.82
N ARG A 56 11.00 -31.23 -15.95
CA ARG A 56 10.73 -30.01 -15.16
C ARG A 56 11.89 -29.68 -14.22
N LEU A 57 12.51 -30.68 -13.59
CA LEU A 57 13.63 -30.47 -12.67
C LEU A 57 14.93 -30.08 -13.39
N ALA A 58 15.12 -30.53 -14.63
CA ALA A 58 16.26 -30.14 -15.46
C ALA A 58 16.16 -28.68 -15.93
N ILE A 59 14.94 -28.16 -16.10
CA ILE A 59 14.67 -26.80 -16.59
C ILE A 59 14.36 -25.93 -15.38
N THR A 60 15.41 -25.37 -14.79
CA THR A 60 15.28 -24.41 -13.68
C THR A 60 15.06 -23.00 -14.26
N PRO A 61 13.94 -22.33 -13.96
CA PRO A 61 13.71 -20.95 -14.37
C PRO A 61 14.80 -20.05 -13.78
N PRO A 62 15.43 -19.15 -14.55
CA PRO A 62 16.56 -18.35 -14.07
C PRO A 62 16.20 -17.39 -12.93
N GLN A 63 14.91 -17.09 -12.76
CA GLN A 63 14.40 -16.20 -11.71
C GLN A 63 14.07 -16.93 -10.40
N VAL A 64 14.17 -18.27 -10.36
CA VAL A 64 13.77 -19.08 -9.21
C VAL A 64 14.96 -19.86 -8.68
N PRO A 65 15.29 -19.76 -7.38
CA PRO A 65 16.30 -20.61 -6.77
C PRO A 65 15.96 -22.09 -6.97
N THR A 66 16.95 -22.88 -7.37
CA THR A 66 16.76 -24.30 -7.75
C THR A 66 16.10 -25.12 -6.64
N ASP A 67 16.40 -24.85 -5.37
CA ASP A 67 15.83 -25.57 -4.24
C ASP A 67 14.35 -25.24 -4.03
N GLN A 68 13.96 -23.99 -4.27
CA GLN A 68 12.55 -23.61 -4.27
C GLN A 68 11.83 -24.27 -5.45
N TRP A 69 12.42 -24.26 -6.65
CA TRP A 69 11.83 -24.90 -7.82
C TRP A 69 11.59 -26.41 -7.62
N LYS A 70 12.55 -27.13 -7.03
CA LYS A 70 12.41 -28.56 -6.70
C LYS A 70 11.20 -28.83 -5.79
N ILE A 71 11.00 -28.00 -4.76
CA ILE A 71 9.87 -28.12 -3.84
C ILE A 71 8.56 -27.91 -4.59
N LEU A 72 8.50 -26.90 -5.46
CA LEU A 72 7.32 -26.58 -6.27
C LEU A 72 6.95 -27.71 -7.22
N VAL A 73 7.91 -28.22 -7.99
CA VAL A 73 7.69 -29.32 -8.95
C VAL A 73 7.23 -30.58 -8.24
N LYS A 74 7.86 -30.94 -7.11
CA LYS A 74 7.45 -32.10 -6.32
C LYS A 74 6.02 -31.96 -5.81
N TYR A 75 5.65 -30.78 -5.32
CA TYR A 75 4.31 -30.51 -4.80
C TYR A 75 3.23 -30.57 -5.87
N TRP A 76 3.43 -29.88 -7.01
CA TRP A 76 2.47 -29.91 -8.11
C TRP A 76 2.36 -31.30 -8.77
N GLY A 77 3.40 -32.12 -8.64
CA GLY A 77 3.43 -33.50 -9.10
C GLY A 77 2.73 -34.49 -8.17
N LEU A 78 2.27 -34.08 -6.99
CA LEU A 78 1.55 -34.98 -6.08
C LEU A 78 0.21 -35.41 -6.72
N PRO A 79 -0.15 -36.72 -6.69
CA PRO A 79 -1.33 -37.23 -7.39
C PRO A 79 -2.63 -36.55 -6.97
N ASN A 80 -2.79 -36.24 -5.68
CA ASN A 80 -3.96 -35.54 -5.17
C ASN A 80 -4.07 -34.11 -5.71
N VAL A 81 -2.95 -33.38 -5.76
CA VAL A 81 -2.90 -32.00 -6.28
C VAL A 81 -3.16 -32.02 -7.79
N LYS A 82 -2.50 -32.93 -8.52
CA LYS A 82 -2.66 -33.07 -9.97
C LYS A 82 -4.10 -33.45 -10.34
N ASN A 83 -4.71 -34.41 -9.64
CA ASN A 83 -6.08 -34.85 -9.91
C ASN A 83 -7.11 -33.75 -9.62
N GLN A 84 -6.93 -32.98 -8.54
CA GLN A 84 -7.80 -31.84 -8.25
C GLN A 84 -7.69 -30.77 -9.33
N PHE A 85 -6.47 -30.44 -9.78
CA PHE A 85 -6.29 -29.51 -10.90
C PHE A 85 -6.98 -30.01 -12.17
N ASN A 86 -6.75 -31.27 -12.56
CA ASN A 86 -7.36 -31.82 -13.76
C ASN A 86 -8.89 -31.84 -13.67
N GLN A 87 -9.45 -32.22 -12.52
CA GLN A 87 -10.90 -32.23 -12.30
C GLN A 87 -11.53 -30.87 -12.57
N TYR A 88 -10.95 -29.79 -12.03
CA TYR A 88 -11.50 -28.45 -12.26
C TYR A 88 -11.18 -27.90 -13.65
N LEU A 89 -10.06 -28.27 -14.27
CA LEU A 89 -9.74 -27.85 -15.63
C LEU A 89 -10.55 -28.61 -16.69
N GLU A 90 -11.04 -29.81 -16.39
CA GLU A 90 -11.96 -30.58 -17.24
C GLU A 90 -13.40 -30.02 -17.20
N GLU A 91 -13.76 -29.16 -16.23
CA GLU A 91 -15.07 -28.51 -16.17
C GLU A 91 -15.30 -27.48 -17.29
N ARG A 92 -14.23 -27.00 -17.96
CA ARG A 92 -14.32 -26.09 -19.12
C ARG A 92 -13.32 -26.44 -20.21
N GLU A 93 -13.74 -26.24 -21.46
CA GLU A 93 -12.89 -26.45 -22.63
C GLU A 93 -11.70 -25.46 -22.62
N GLU A 94 -10.52 -25.91 -23.08
CA GLU A 94 -9.23 -25.21 -22.91
C GLU A 94 -9.22 -23.78 -23.48
N TYR A 95 -10.01 -23.51 -24.53
CA TYR A 95 -10.13 -22.18 -25.13
C TYR A 95 -11.01 -21.20 -24.35
N GLU A 96 -11.86 -21.70 -23.44
CA GLU A 96 -12.66 -20.90 -22.51
C GLU A 96 -11.95 -20.67 -21.16
N GLN A 97 -10.77 -21.26 -20.98
CA GLN A 97 -9.96 -21.08 -19.79
C GLN A 97 -9.17 -19.78 -19.90
N ASP A 98 -9.86 -18.67 -19.66
CA ASP A 98 -9.21 -17.38 -19.50
C ASP A 98 -8.30 -17.35 -18.26
N LYS A 99 -7.54 -16.25 -18.13
CA LYS A 99 -6.60 -16.08 -17.03
C LYS A 99 -7.29 -16.12 -15.66
N ASP A 100 -8.49 -15.56 -15.58
CA ASP A 100 -9.23 -15.37 -14.33
C ASP A 100 -9.83 -16.70 -13.84
N TYR A 101 -10.35 -17.52 -14.76
CA TYR A 101 -10.81 -18.87 -14.47
C TYR A 101 -9.67 -19.79 -14.02
N ARG A 102 -8.50 -19.72 -14.69
CA ARG A 102 -7.31 -20.47 -14.27
C ARG A 102 -6.86 -20.06 -12.87
N GLU A 103 -6.99 -18.79 -12.52
CA GLU A 103 -6.71 -18.27 -11.18
C GLU A 103 -7.77 -18.72 -10.14
N GLU A 104 -9.04 -18.76 -10.52
CA GLU A 104 -10.12 -19.30 -9.69
C GLU A 104 -9.91 -20.79 -9.38
N VAL A 105 -9.62 -21.60 -10.40
CA VAL A 105 -9.27 -23.02 -10.26
C VAL A 105 -8.04 -23.19 -9.38
N PHE A 106 -7.01 -22.38 -9.59
CA PHE A 106 -5.82 -22.38 -8.74
C PHE A 106 -6.16 -22.02 -7.28
N THR A 107 -7.11 -21.12 -7.04
CA THR A 107 -7.64 -20.77 -5.71
C THR A 107 -8.46 -21.88 -5.08
N LYS A 108 -9.25 -22.59 -5.88
CA LYS A 108 -10.08 -23.71 -5.42
C LYS A 108 -9.23 -24.92 -5.00
N VAL A 109 -8.25 -25.31 -5.81
CA VAL A 109 -7.36 -26.46 -5.53
C VAL A 109 -6.41 -26.19 -4.38
N MET A 110 -5.82 -25.00 -4.36
CA MET A 110 -4.80 -24.68 -3.37
C MET A 110 -5.39 -24.14 -2.06
N GLY A 111 -6.70 -23.84 -2.05
CA GLY A 111 -7.41 -23.15 -0.97
C GLY A 111 -7.22 -21.63 -0.99
N PRO A 112 -8.13 -20.88 -0.35
CA PRO A 112 -7.94 -19.45 -0.08
C PRO A 112 -6.74 -19.26 0.85
N ASP A 113 -5.96 -18.20 0.62
CA ASP A 113 -4.98 -17.75 1.61
C ASP A 113 -5.75 -17.16 2.80
N GLY A 114 -5.91 -17.98 3.85
CA GLY A 114 -6.55 -17.60 5.10
C GLY A 114 -5.56 -17.65 6.26
N HIS A 115 -5.83 -16.85 7.29
CA HIS A 115 -5.04 -16.79 8.51
C HIS A 115 -4.75 -18.20 9.04
N GLY A 116 -3.46 -18.56 9.15
CA GLY A 116 -3.05 -19.87 9.68
C GLY A 116 -2.94 -21.02 8.68
N ARG A 117 -2.95 -20.79 7.36
CA ARG A 117 -2.62 -21.83 6.36
C ARG A 117 -1.53 -21.37 5.40
N VAL A 118 -0.47 -22.18 5.25
CA VAL A 118 0.53 -21.95 4.19
C VAL A 118 0.11 -22.68 2.94
N ARG A 119 -0.47 -21.94 2.00
CA ARG A 119 -0.81 -22.42 0.66
C ARG A 119 0.42 -23.04 -0.01
N MET A 120 0.23 -24.19 -0.66
CA MET A 120 1.27 -25.08 -1.26
C MET A 120 2.11 -25.95 -0.32
N TYR A 121 1.87 -25.95 0.99
CA TYR A 121 2.48 -26.94 1.88
C TYR A 121 1.51 -28.08 2.27
N GLY A 122 0.29 -28.08 1.73
CA GLY A 122 -0.69 -29.16 1.92
C GLY A 122 -1.70 -28.92 3.04
N THR A 123 -2.68 -29.83 3.16
CA THR A 123 -3.73 -29.79 4.17
C THR A 123 -3.13 -29.97 5.56
N GLY A 124 -3.28 -28.98 6.44
CA GLY A 124 -2.89 -29.07 7.86
C GLY A 124 -1.52 -28.51 8.22
N ILE A 125 -0.73 -28.02 7.25
CA ILE A 125 0.52 -27.32 7.55
C ILE A 125 0.23 -25.84 7.84
N THR A 126 0.46 -25.47 9.10
CA THR A 126 0.26 -24.11 9.60
C THR A 126 1.53 -23.27 9.42
N PRO A 127 1.42 -21.94 9.20
CA PRO A 127 2.57 -21.03 9.12
C PRO A 127 3.54 -21.23 10.28
N SER A 128 3.03 -21.48 11.49
CA SER A 128 3.86 -21.74 12.67
C SER A 128 4.73 -22.99 12.59
N GLN A 129 4.34 -24.00 11.81
CA GLN A 129 5.11 -25.22 11.59
C GLN A 129 6.18 -25.08 10.49
N VAL A 130 6.03 -24.11 9.58
CA VAL A 130 6.98 -23.87 8.49
C VAL A 130 7.92 -22.72 8.79
N PHE A 131 7.43 -21.69 9.47
CA PHE A 131 8.11 -20.40 9.61
C PHE A 131 8.26 -19.90 11.06
N GLY A 132 7.77 -20.65 12.06
CA GLY A 132 7.84 -20.26 13.48
C GLY A 132 6.67 -19.38 13.93
N GLN A 133 6.61 -19.04 15.23
CA GLN A 133 5.46 -18.34 15.84
C GLN A 133 5.17 -16.99 15.17
N SER A 134 4.21 -16.99 14.24
CA SER A 134 3.68 -15.78 13.63
C SER A 134 2.68 -15.13 14.59
N SER A 135 2.97 -13.88 14.97
CA SER A 135 2.07 -13.02 15.71
C SER A 135 0.77 -12.81 14.93
N ARG A 136 -0.36 -13.18 15.53
CA ARG A 136 -1.70 -13.01 14.95
C ARG A 136 -1.91 -11.56 14.52
N VAL A 137 -1.94 -11.31 13.20
CA VAL A 137 -2.42 -10.07 12.61
C VAL A 137 -3.96 -10.08 12.63
N PRO A 138 -4.63 -9.12 13.28
CA PRO A 138 -6.08 -8.99 13.26
C PRO A 138 -6.63 -8.77 11.85
N ASP A 139 -7.94 -8.99 11.67
CA ASP A 139 -8.64 -8.62 10.44
C ASP A 139 -8.55 -7.09 10.24
N ILE A 140 -8.06 -6.67 9.08
CA ILE A 140 -7.66 -5.28 8.84
C ILE A 140 -8.84 -4.55 8.18
N ASP A 141 -9.45 -3.61 8.90
CA ASP A 141 -10.42 -2.69 8.33
C ASP A 141 -9.68 -1.62 7.50
N GLU A 142 -9.71 -1.78 6.17
CA GLU A 142 -9.11 -0.84 5.21
C GLU A 142 -9.65 0.58 5.37
N ASN A 143 -10.91 0.76 5.82
CA ASN A 143 -11.47 2.09 6.05
C ASN A 143 -10.87 2.74 7.29
N ASN A 144 -10.64 1.97 8.35
CA ASN A 144 -10.05 2.46 9.58
C ASN A 144 -8.61 2.97 9.37
N ILE A 145 -7.79 2.23 8.61
CA ILE A 145 -6.43 2.67 8.27
C ILE A 145 -6.47 3.95 7.42
N ARG A 146 -7.39 4.01 6.46
CA ARG A 146 -7.54 5.18 5.60
C ARG A 146 -7.95 6.41 6.41
N GLU A 147 -8.93 6.27 7.30
CA GLU A 147 -9.38 7.34 8.19
C GLU A 147 -8.28 7.81 9.14
N GLU A 148 -7.48 6.90 9.69
CA GLU A 148 -6.36 7.24 10.56
C GLU A 148 -5.25 8.00 9.79
N LEU A 149 -4.98 7.59 8.56
CA LEU A 149 -4.03 8.29 7.69
C LEU A 149 -4.53 9.68 7.32
N GLU A 150 -5.81 9.83 7.00
CA GLU A 150 -6.46 11.12 6.73
C GLU A 150 -6.41 12.03 7.97
N ARG A 151 -6.62 11.49 9.17
CA ARG A 151 -6.45 12.23 10.44
C ARG A 151 -5.03 12.73 10.65
N GLN A 152 -4.02 11.91 10.36
CA GLN A 152 -2.62 12.34 10.49
C GLN A 152 -2.28 13.49 9.53
N TYR A 153 -2.66 13.37 8.26
CA TYR A 153 -2.45 14.46 7.31
C TYR A 153 -3.18 15.73 7.73
N GLN A 154 -4.41 15.60 8.21
CA GLN A 154 -5.18 16.74 8.68
C GLN A 154 -4.53 17.41 9.91
N SER A 155 -4.07 16.63 10.89
CA SER A 155 -3.33 17.15 12.05
C SER A 155 -2.07 17.91 11.61
N GLN A 156 -1.33 17.37 10.65
CA GLN A 156 -0.11 18.01 10.16
C GLN A 156 -0.41 19.34 9.44
N ILE A 157 -1.53 19.41 8.71
CA ILE A 157 -2.03 20.64 8.08
C ILE A 157 -2.42 21.67 9.14
N ASP A 158 -3.13 21.25 10.16
CA ASP A 158 -3.62 22.12 11.23
C ASP A 158 -2.46 22.71 12.04
N ASP A 159 -1.46 21.90 12.38
CA ASP A 159 -0.24 22.36 13.06
C ASP A 159 0.53 23.38 12.21
N LEU A 160 0.67 23.10 10.92
CA LEU A 160 1.35 24.01 9.99
C LEU A 160 0.60 25.34 9.88
N LYS A 161 -0.73 25.28 9.77
CA LYS A 161 -1.60 26.45 9.68
C LYS A 161 -1.51 27.29 10.95
N SER A 162 -1.60 26.67 12.13
CA SER A 162 -1.47 27.34 13.42
C SER A 162 -0.12 28.05 13.57
N HIS A 163 0.97 27.40 13.15
CA HIS A 163 2.30 28.01 13.15
C HIS A 163 2.37 29.28 12.29
N TYR A 164 1.78 29.27 11.08
CA TYR A 164 1.74 30.46 10.22
C TYR A 164 0.82 31.56 10.75
N GLU A 165 -0.33 31.20 11.32
CA GLU A 165 -1.25 32.16 11.96
C GLU A 165 -0.56 32.88 13.12
N SER A 166 0.16 32.15 13.97
CA SER A 166 0.96 32.74 15.06
C SER A 166 2.00 33.72 14.51
N LYS A 167 2.74 33.31 13.47
CA LYS A 167 3.78 34.15 12.87
C LYS A 167 3.20 35.43 12.22
N LEU A 168 2.00 35.33 11.65
CA LEU A 168 1.29 36.48 11.09
C LEU A 168 0.86 37.45 12.20
N GLY A 169 0.36 36.92 13.32
CA GLY A 169 0.03 37.70 14.52
C GLY A 169 1.22 38.46 15.09
N ASP A 170 2.39 37.80 15.20
CA ASP A 170 3.62 38.44 15.65
C ASP A 170 4.06 39.60 14.74
N LEU A 171 3.92 39.41 13.42
CA LEU A 171 4.29 40.43 12.44
C LEU A 171 3.32 41.62 12.51
N GLN A 172 2.03 41.34 12.69
CA GLN A 172 1.00 42.35 12.84
C GLN A 172 1.22 43.18 14.12
N SER A 173 1.54 42.54 15.24
CA SER A 173 1.88 43.26 16.49
C SER A 173 3.04 44.22 16.29
N LYS A 174 4.11 43.80 15.59
CA LYS A 174 5.26 44.66 15.30
C LYS A 174 4.90 45.86 14.42
N TYR A 175 3.97 45.69 13.48
CA TYR A 175 3.50 46.80 12.65
C TYR A 175 2.70 47.83 13.48
N GLU A 176 1.81 47.37 14.36
CA GLU A 176 1.03 48.25 15.24
C GLU A 176 1.93 49.03 16.21
N ASP A 177 2.95 48.37 16.78
CA ASP A 177 3.94 49.01 17.65
C ASP A 177 4.70 50.12 16.91
N LEU A 178 5.18 49.83 15.69
CA LEU A 178 5.89 50.80 14.86
C LEU A 178 4.98 51.95 14.41
N SER A 179 3.75 51.64 14.02
CA SER A 179 2.72 52.62 13.66
C SER A 179 2.44 53.59 14.82
N SER A 180 2.28 53.05 16.03
CA SER A 180 2.11 53.82 17.27
C SER A 180 3.32 54.71 17.54
N GLN A 181 4.53 54.18 17.37
CA GLN A 181 5.77 54.96 17.53
C GLN A 181 5.85 56.12 16.53
N ILE A 182 5.47 55.88 15.27
CA ILE A 182 5.39 56.92 14.24
C ILE A 182 4.37 57.99 14.62
N HIS A 183 3.20 57.61 15.13
CA HIS A 183 2.16 58.56 15.54
C HIS A 183 2.66 59.50 16.65
N VAL A 184 3.33 58.94 17.67
CA VAL A 184 3.94 59.72 18.76
C VAL A 184 5.02 60.67 18.24
N MET A 185 5.87 60.22 17.32
CA MET A 185 6.89 61.08 16.71
C MET A 185 6.26 62.20 15.86
N LYS A 186 5.23 61.90 15.07
CA LYS A 186 4.50 62.91 14.29
C LYS A 186 3.90 64.00 15.18
N ALA A 187 3.35 63.63 16.34
CA ALA A 187 2.80 64.58 17.29
C ALA A 187 3.87 65.49 17.94
N HIS A 188 5.05 64.96 18.26
CA HIS A 188 6.14 65.73 18.87
C HIS A 188 6.83 66.71 17.93
N VAL A 189 6.92 66.38 16.64
CA VAL A 189 7.69 67.17 15.66
C VAL A 189 6.82 68.19 14.90
N GLY A 190 5.48 68.16 15.09
CA GLY A 190 4.56 69.11 14.44
C GLY A 190 4.43 68.94 12.92
N PHE A 191 4.75 67.76 12.39
CA PHE A 191 4.77 67.50 10.96
C PHE A 191 3.39 67.03 10.46
N GLN A 192 2.63 67.90 9.81
CA GLN A 192 1.43 67.53 9.06
C GLN A 192 1.83 67.01 7.68
N ALA A 193 1.92 65.69 7.53
CA ALA A 193 1.84 65.06 6.22
C ALA A 193 0.36 64.86 5.88
N ASN A 194 -0.17 65.66 4.94
CA ASN A 194 -1.48 65.43 4.37
C ASN A 194 -1.53 64.03 3.73
N PRO A 195 -2.61 63.25 3.92
CA PRO A 195 -2.72 61.96 3.26
C PRO A 195 -2.98 62.21 1.78
N THR A 196 -1.99 61.91 0.94
CA THR A 196 -2.24 61.73 -0.49
C THR A 196 -2.94 60.39 -0.63
N GLU A 197 -4.25 60.43 -0.90
CA GLU A 197 -4.97 59.32 -1.50
C GLU A 197 -4.20 58.87 -2.75
N SER A 198 -3.60 57.69 -2.71
CA SER A 198 -3.15 56.98 -3.90
C SER A 198 -3.81 55.61 -3.84
N GLY A 199 -4.65 55.38 -4.84
CA GLY A 199 -5.72 54.39 -4.80
C GLY A 199 -5.26 52.95 -4.75
N SER A 200 -6.13 52.15 -4.15
CA SER A 200 -6.45 50.81 -4.61
C SER A 200 -7.90 50.51 -4.21
N GLU A 201 -8.82 50.93 -5.08
CA GLU A 201 -10.22 50.55 -5.02
C GLU A 201 -10.35 49.02 -5.17
N GLN A 202 -11.00 48.42 -4.18
CA GLN A 202 -11.92 47.29 -4.26
C GLN A 202 -11.59 46.13 -5.22
N MET A 203 -11.11 45.01 -4.64
CA MET A 203 -11.49 43.70 -5.16
C MET A 203 -12.63 43.15 -4.33
N HIS A 204 -13.79 43.03 -4.98
CA HIS A 204 -15.02 42.45 -4.47
C HIS A 204 -14.80 41.09 -3.82
N GLN A 205 -15.26 40.97 -2.58
CA GLN A 205 -15.68 39.71 -2.02
C GLN A 205 -17.18 39.58 -2.29
N ALA A 206 -17.56 38.70 -3.22
CA ALA A 206 -18.93 38.23 -3.37
C ALA A 206 -18.88 36.71 -3.49
N CYS A 207 -19.40 36.05 -2.45
CA CYS A 207 -19.75 34.64 -2.47
C CYS A 207 -20.73 34.35 -3.60
N THR A 208 -20.51 33.26 -4.33
CA THR A 208 -21.61 32.43 -4.83
C THR A 208 -21.18 30.97 -4.74
N ASN A 209 -21.90 30.23 -3.88
CA ASN A 209 -22.02 28.78 -3.98
C ASN A 209 -22.61 28.46 -5.36
N GLU A 210 -22.02 27.50 -6.07
CA GLU A 210 -22.75 26.75 -7.09
C GLU A 210 -22.51 25.25 -6.91
N ASP A 211 -23.64 24.57 -6.93
CA ASP A 211 -23.89 23.17 -6.65
C ASP A 211 -23.12 22.20 -7.55
N LEU A 212 -22.58 21.14 -6.95
CA LEU A 212 -22.19 19.92 -7.64
C LEU A 212 -23.40 18.97 -7.63
N VAL A 213 -23.98 18.76 -8.81
CA VAL A 213 -24.72 17.53 -9.17
C VAL A 213 -23.73 16.54 -9.73
#